data_AF-A0A2L0N457-F1
#
_entry.id   AF-A0A2L0N457-F1
#
_cell.length_a   1.000
_cell.length_b   1.000
_cell.length_c   1.000
_cell.angle_alpha   90.00
_cell.angle_beta   90.00
_cell.angle_gamma   90.00
#
_symmetry.space_group_name_H-M   'P 1'
#
loop_
_entity.id
_entity.type
_entity.pdbx_description
1 polymer ?
#
loop_
_entity_poly.entity_id
_entity_poly.type
_entity_poly.pdbx_seq_one_letter_code
_entity_poly.pdbx_strand_id
1 'polypeptide(L)'
;MKPVPAGHKVVVLTKATTATAVVAKDGEFTCHMPDRGWWPKGDDKTYSFAPGAKAALTTLDGQKPVSLAQLADHTTHCVNHVNDAASPCDPGTDYDLALDATGKITAITEVHTG
;
A
#
# COMPACT_ATOMS: atom_id res chain seq x y z
N MET A 1 -2.86 -15.93 -7.56
CA MET A 1 -2.07 -14.76 -7.17
C MET A 1 -1.34 -14.26 -8.40
N LYS A 2 -1.49 -12.97 -8.75
CA LYS A 2 -0.71 -12.38 -9.84
C LYS A 2 0.75 -12.25 -9.36
N PRO A 3 1.76 -12.65 -10.15
CA PRO A 3 3.15 -12.47 -9.77
C PRO A 3 3.44 -10.99 -9.49
N VAL A 4 4.20 -10.71 -8.43
CA VAL A 4 4.74 -9.36 -8.19
C VAL A 4 5.71 -9.06 -9.33
N PRO A 5 5.53 -7.97 -10.09
CA PRO A 5 6.42 -7.64 -11.20
C PRO A 5 7.88 -7.46 -10.76
N ALA A 6 8.83 -7.61 -11.69
CA ALA A 6 10.22 -7.28 -11.39
C ALA A 6 10.35 -5.78 -11.04
N GLY A 7 11.14 -5.47 -9.99
CA GLY A 7 11.25 -4.10 -9.47
C GLY A 7 10.08 -3.66 -8.58
N HIS A 8 9.11 -4.55 -8.34
CA HIS A 8 7.99 -4.31 -7.44
C HIS A 8 8.14 -5.06 -6.12
N LYS A 9 7.40 -4.61 -5.11
CA LYS A 9 7.34 -5.24 -3.79
C LYS A 9 6.01 -4.97 -3.13
N VAL A 10 5.38 -6.00 -2.59
CA VAL A 10 4.21 -5.79 -1.71
C VAL A 10 4.68 -5.57 -0.28
N VAL A 11 4.11 -4.55 0.36
CA VAL A 11 4.36 -4.17 1.74
C VAL A 11 3.03 -4.08 2.50
N VAL A 12 3.10 -4.24 3.81
CA VAL A 12 1.97 -4.01 4.71
C VAL A 12 2.26 -2.77 5.53
N LEU A 13 1.43 -1.74 5.39
CA LEU A 13 1.56 -0.49 6.13
C LEU A 13 1.41 -0.75 7.63
N THR A 14 2.37 -0.26 8.40
CA THR A 14 2.29 -0.30 9.88
C THR A 14 1.91 1.05 10.46
N LYS A 15 1.94 2.11 9.65
CA LYS A 15 1.59 3.49 9.98
C LYS A 15 0.97 4.16 8.76
N ALA A 16 0.25 5.26 9.01
CA ALA A 16 -0.22 6.13 7.94
C ALA A 16 0.95 6.62 7.08
N THR A 17 0.74 6.68 5.77
CA THR A 17 1.74 7.23 4.84
C THR A 17 1.77 8.74 4.95
N THR A 18 2.88 9.35 4.53
CA THR A 18 2.96 10.80 4.34
C THR A 18 3.10 11.10 2.85
N ALA A 19 3.02 12.37 2.47
CA ALA A 19 3.26 12.76 1.08
C ALA A 19 4.72 12.52 0.60
N THR A 20 5.65 12.16 1.51
CA THR A 20 7.07 12.00 1.20
C THR A 20 7.60 10.59 1.47
N ALA A 21 6.94 9.80 2.31
CA ALA A 21 7.41 8.47 2.66
C ALA A 21 6.29 7.50 3.09
N VAL A 22 6.64 6.22 3.01
CA VAL A 22 5.86 5.08 3.47
C VAL A 22 6.66 4.35 4.54
N VAL A 23 6.02 4.03 5.67
CA VAL A 23 6.59 3.16 6.71
C VAL A 23 5.80 1.86 6.73
N ALA A 24 6.47 0.76 6.40
CA ALA A 24 5.81 -0.52 6.18
C ALA A 24 6.75 -1.70 6.43
N LYS A 25 6.16 -2.87 6.64
CA LYS A 25 6.87 -4.15 6.67
C LYS A 25 6.79 -4.84 5.31
N ASP A 26 7.73 -5.74 5.05
CA ASP A 26 7.65 -6.55 3.83
C ASP A 26 6.40 -7.43 3.88
N GLY A 27 5.65 -7.54 2.79
CA GLY A 27 4.51 -8.44 2.69
C GLY A 27 4.96 -9.87 2.44
N GLU A 28 4.41 -10.80 3.22
CA GLU A 28 4.46 -12.24 2.96
C GLU A 28 3.07 -12.75 2.63
N PHE A 29 2.89 -13.28 1.42
CA PHE A 29 1.60 -13.85 1.04
C PHE A 29 1.43 -15.23 1.66
N THR A 30 0.39 -15.41 2.46
CA THR A 30 0.08 -16.70 3.07
C THR A 30 -1.26 -17.23 2.55
N CYS A 31 -1.32 -18.56 2.38
CA CYS A 31 -2.53 -19.26 1.95
C CYS A 31 -3.26 -19.97 3.11
N HIS A 32 -2.91 -19.66 4.37
CA HIS A 32 -3.54 -20.32 5.52
C HIS A 32 -4.93 -19.72 5.74
N MET A 33 -5.95 -20.59 5.72
CA MET A 33 -7.31 -20.25 6.14
C MET A 33 -7.32 -19.87 7.62
N PRO A 34 -8.14 -18.89 8.05
CA PRO A 34 -9.24 -18.26 7.31
C PRO A 34 -8.83 -17.12 6.37
N ASP A 35 -7.61 -16.59 6.48
CA ASP A 35 -7.26 -15.27 5.93
C ASP A 35 -6.16 -15.36 4.87
N ARG A 36 -6.58 -15.69 3.64
CA ARG A 36 -5.71 -15.61 2.47
C ARG A 36 -5.35 -14.15 2.21
N GLY A 37 -4.08 -13.79 2.31
CA GLY A 37 -3.68 -12.40 2.13
C GLY A 37 -2.20 -12.15 2.31
N TRP A 38 -1.84 -10.87 2.28
CA TRP A 38 -0.50 -10.42 2.62
C TRP A 38 -0.41 -10.15 4.11
N TRP A 39 0.69 -10.58 4.72
CA TRP A 39 0.94 -10.42 6.13
C TRP A 39 2.26 -9.69 6.35
N PRO A 40 2.35 -8.82 7.37
CA PRO A 40 3.58 -8.09 7.66
C PRO A 40 4.68 -9.05 8.13
N LYS A 41 5.84 -9.00 7.49
CA LYS A 41 7.03 -9.79 7.83
C LYS A 41 8.22 -8.90 8.14
N GLY A 42 8.89 -9.23 9.24
CA GLY A 42 10.12 -8.57 9.67
C GLY A 42 9.92 -7.18 10.26
N ASP A 43 10.96 -6.36 10.16
CA ASP A 43 11.02 -5.02 10.75
C ASP A 43 10.45 -3.94 9.83
N ASP A 44 10.02 -2.83 10.43
CA ASP A 44 9.58 -1.64 9.71
C ASP A 44 10.71 -1.06 8.84
N LYS A 45 10.35 -0.67 7.63
CA LYS A 45 11.23 0.01 6.68
C LYS A 45 10.59 1.30 6.22
N THR A 46 11.42 2.32 5.99
CA THR A 46 11.00 3.59 5.43
C THR A 46 11.38 3.64 3.96
N TYR A 47 10.40 3.90 3.11
CA TYR A 47 10.56 4.08 1.68
C TYR A 47 10.21 5.52 1.30
N SER A 48 11.11 6.24 0.64
CA SER A 48 10.83 7.60 0.17
C SER A 48 10.24 7.60 -1.24
N PHE A 49 9.33 8.53 -1.53
CA PHE A 49 8.87 8.76 -2.89
C PHE A 49 9.98 9.38 -3.75
N ALA A 50 10.09 8.90 -4.99
CA ALA A 50 10.84 9.58 -6.04
C ALA A 50 10.05 10.83 -6.51
N PRO A 51 10.73 11.85 -7.07
CA PRO A 51 10.04 12.95 -7.72
C PRO A 51 9.06 12.45 -8.80
N GLY A 52 7.81 12.92 -8.76
CA GLY A 52 6.78 12.51 -9.72
C GLY A 52 6.18 11.12 -9.47
N ALA A 53 6.40 10.53 -8.29
CA ALA A 53 5.78 9.27 -7.92
C ALA A 53 4.25 9.31 -8.04
N LYS A 54 3.67 8.19 -8.46
CA LYS A 54 2.23 8.04 -8.68
C LYS A 54 1.59 7.22 -7.56
N ALA A 55 0.35 7.55 -7.20
CA ALA A 55 -0.44 6.76 -6.27
C ALA A 55 -1.78 6.35 -6.90
N ALA A 56 -2.25 5.16 -6.54
CA ALA A 56 -3.59 4.69 -6.87
C ALA A 56 -4.20 3.92 -5.70
N LEU A 57 -5.51 4.08 -5.52
CA LEU A 57 -6.31 3.25 -4.61
C LEU A 57 -7.07 2.22 -5.43
N THR A 58 -7.35 1.05 -4.85
CA THR A 58 -8.10 0.00 -5.52
C THR A 58 -9.55 0.07 -5.07
N THR A 59 -10.46 0.28 -6.02
CA THR A 59 -11.90 0.28 -5.80
C THR A 59 -12.54 -0.93 -6.48
N LEU A 60 -13.84 -1.15 -6.24
CA LEU A 60 -14.63 -2.17 -6.95
C LEU A 60 -14.61 -2.00 -8.48
N ASP A 61 -14.42 -0.77 -8.96
CA ASP A 61 -14.35 -0.43 -10.38
C ASP A 61 -12.92 -0.50 -10.95
N GLY A 62 -11.93 -0.84 -10.12
CA GLY A 62 -10.52 -0.95 -10.49
C GLY A 62 -9.62 0.10 -9.83
N GLN A 63 -8.47 0.36 -10.45
CA GLN A 63 -7.48 1.29 -9.89
C GLN A 63 -7.87 2.75 -10.17
N LYS A 64 -7.98 3.56 -9.12
CA LYS A 64 -8.25 4.99 -9.19
C LYS A 64 -6.99 5.79 -8.86
N PRO A 65 -6.44 6.57 -9.81
CA PRO A 65 -5.32 7.46 -9.52
C PRO A 65 -5.67 8.51 -8.46
N VAL A 66 -4.76 8.75 -7.53
CA VAL A 66 -4.87 9.76 -6.47
C VAL A 66 -3.54 10.51 -6.32
N SER A 67 -3.59 11.68 -5.71
CA SER A 67 -2.38 12.39 -5.27
C SER A 67 -1.75 11.71 -4.05
N LEU A 68 -0.45 11.96 -3.82
CA LEU A 68 0.23 11.50 -2.59
C LEU A 68 -0.41 12.07 -1.31
N ALA A 69 -1.00 13.27 -1.39
CA ALA A 69 -1.73 13.86 -0.27
C ALA A 69 -3.03 13.10 0.03
N GLN A 70 -3.78 12.71 -1.01
CA GLN A 70 -4.99 11.89 -0.87
C GLN A 70 -4.68 10.47 -0.38
N LEU A 71 -3.55 9.90 -0.80
CA LEU A 71 -3.08 8.62 -0.25
C LEU A 71 -2.72 8.73 1.25
N ALA A 72 -2.01 9.78 1.64
CA ALA A 72 -1.67 10.03 3.05
C ALA A 72 -2.92 10.19 3.93
N ASP A 73 -3.90 10.93 3.43
CA ASP A 73 -5.20 11.10 4.07
C ASP A 73 -5.93 9.76 4.19
N HIS A 74 -6.11 9.04 3.08
CA HIS A 74 -6.74 7.72 3.06
C HIS A 74 -6.09 6.73 4.04
N THR A 75 -4.76 6.61 4.03
CA THR A 75 -4.04 5.71 4.94
C THR A 75 -4.10 6.17 6.40
N THR A 76 -4.24 7.47 6.67
CA THR A 76 -4.51 8.00 8.01
C THR A 76 -5.89 7.58 8.51
N HIS A 77 -6.91 7.65 7.66
CA HIS A 77 -8.25 7.17 7.99
C HIS A 77 -8.25 5.66 8.27
N CYS A 78 -7.57 4.88 7.42
CA CYS A 78 -7.52 3.42 7.53
C CYS A 78 -6.80 2.95 8.80
N VAL A 79 -5.59 3.46 9.07
CA VAL A 79 -4.80 3.05 10.24
C VAL A 79 -5.45 3.47 11.56
N ASN A 80 -6.23 4.55 11.57
CA ASN A 80 -6.95 5.00 12.76
C ASN A 80 -8.37 4.41 12.90
N HIS A 81 -8.76 3.47 12.04
CA HIS A 81 -10.10 2.87 12.02
C HIS A 81 -11.24 3.90 11.92
N VAL A 82 -11.00 5.01 11.23
CA VAL A 82 -12.03 6.03 10.98
C VAL A 82 -12.80 5.64 9.74
N ASN A 83 -13.96 5.00 9.94
CA ASN A 83 -14.88 4.67 8.86
C ASN A 83 -15.61 5.95 8.37
N ASP A 84 -15.08 6.56 7.32
CA ASP A 84 -15.76 7.61 6.55
C ASP A 84 -16.39 7.00 5.29
N ALA A 85 -17.66 7.34 5.01
CA ALA A 85 -18.34 6.93 3.79
C ALA A 85 -17.65 7.43 2.51
N ALA A 86 -16.87 8.51 2.59
CA ALA A 86 -16.07 9.03 1.48
C ALA A 86 -14.73 8.30 1.26
N SER A 87 -14.25 7.57 2.28
CA SER A 87 -12.99 6.83 2.27
C SER A 87 -13.11 5.55 3.11
N PRO A 88 -13.92 4.56 2.67
CA PRO A 88 -14.12 3.34 3.42
C PRO A 88 -12.77 2.62 3.59
N CYS A 89 -12.44 2.30 4.84
CA CYS A 89 -11.32 1.44 5.17
C CYS A 89 -11.76 -0.02 4.98
N ASP A 90 -11.75 -0.51 3.75
CA ASP A 90 -11.63 -1.96 3.55
C ASP A 90 -10.25 -2.40 4.07
N PRO A 91 -10.05 -3.66 4.51
CA PRO A 91 -8.88 -4.06 5.32
C PRO A 91 -7.50 -3.98 4.61
N GLY A 92 -7.40 -3.34 3.45
CA GLY A 92 -6.19 -3.21 2.65
C GLY A 92 -5.15 -2.29 3.28
N THR A 93 -4.36 -2.81 4.23
CA THR A 93 -3.06 -2.20 4.57
C THR A 93 -1.94 -2.66 3.63
N ASP A 94 -2.28 -3.43 2.59
CA ASP A 94 -1.34 -4.04 1.65
C ASP A 94 -1.18 -3.18 0.40
N TYR A 95 0.07 -2.87 0.04
CA TYR A 95 0.39 -1.99 -1.09
C TYR A 95 1.50 -2.58 -1.94
N ASP A 96 1.33 -2.53 -3.26
CA ASP A 96 2.38 -2.79 -4.23
C ASP A 96 3.19 -1.51 -4.46
N LEU A 97 4.51 -1.59 -4.25
CA LEU A 97 5.47 -0.53 -4.48
C LEU A 97 6.29 -0.86 -5.73
N ALA A 98 6.23 -0.02 -6.75
CA ALA A 98 7.22 0.01 -7.82
C ALA A 98 8.42 0.85 -7.37
N LEU A 99 9.62 0.25 -7.36
CA LEU A 99 10.84 0.89 -6.88
C LEU A 99 11.78 1.22 -8.04
N ASP A 100 12.45 2.37 -7.98
CA ASP A 100 13.58 2.65 -8.86
C ASP A 100 14.85 1.88 -8.41
N ALA A 101 15.92 1.99 -9.19
CA ALA A 101 17.20 1.33 -8.91
C ALA A 101 17.86 1.79 -7.59
N THR A 102 17.41 2.90 -7.00
CA THR A 102 17.88 3.42 -5.71
C THR A 102 16.96 3.03 -4.55
N GLY A 103 15.87 2.31 -4.83
CA GLY A 103 14.89 1.89 -3.84
C GLY A 103 13.84 2.95 -3.48
N LYS A 104 13.71 4.03 -4.27
CA LYS A 104 12.65 5.02 -4.08
C LYS A 104 11.36 4.59 -4.79
N ILE A 105 10.23 4.94 -4.21
CA ILE A 105 8.92 4.60 -4.76
C ILE A 105 8.63 5.47 -5.99
N THR A 106 8.42 4.83 -7.13
CA THR A 106 7.97 5.48 -8.37
C THR A 106 6.47 5.34 -8.59
N ALA A 107 5.88 4.26 -8.08
CA ALA A 107 4.43 4.08 -8.00
C ALA A 107 4.06 3.29 -6.75
N ILE A 108 2.91 3.62 -6.17
CA ILE A 108 2.29 2.87 -5.08
C ILE A 108 0.83 2.61 -5.42
N THR A 109 0.39 1.37 -5.23
CA THR A 109 -1.01 0.99 -5.45
C THR A 109 -1.50 0.07 -4.35
N GLU A 110 -2.66 0.38 -3.80
CA GLU A 110 -3.35 -0.50 -2.86
C GLU A 110 -3.66 -1.86 -3.50
N VAL A 111 -3.49 -2.95 -2.76
CA VAL A 111 -3.77 -4.31 -3.21
C VAL A 111 -5.10 -4.77 -2.62
N HIS A 112 -6.04 -5.19 -3.48
CA HIS A 112 -7.25 -5.86 -3.03
C HIS A 112 -7.00 -7.37 -2.94
N THR A 113 -7.00 -7.90 -1.72
CA THR A 113 -7.02 -9.35 -1.48
C THR A 113 -8.48 -9.80 -1.41
N GLY A 114 -8.99 -10.34 -2.52
CA GLY A 114 -10.26 -11.05 -2.56
C GLY A 114 -10.13 -12.52 -2.13
#